data_AF-A0A124H161-F1
#
_entry.id   AF-A0A124H161-F1
#
_cell.length_a   1.000
_cell.length_b   1.000
_cell.length_c   1.000
_cell.angle_alpha   90.00
_cell.angle_beta   90.00
_cell.angle_gamma   90.00
#
_symmetry.space_group_name_H-M   'P 1'
#
loop_
_entity.id
_entity.type
_entity.pdbx_description
1 polymer ?
#
loop_
_entity_poly.entity_id
_entity_poly.type
_entity_poly.pdbx_seq_one_letter_code
_entity_poly.pdbx_strand_id
1 'polypeptide(L)'
;MRYGVVAALALVLGTTGCGHTHEGPVVATPAAQFHEYVSDDERAEGRAAQNALLADGSASRGDYEDAVARLRKCLARGDVRLVSHGWNPVNHQNMSLWYENPSMPEDEVAAYGDQCHAAHVVTVEQRYAEQHPPRMSGALLTEARACLSGRGITTAGGDGSLPELVHTAGPDRKRDVFECVSKGVAKLYPNKPFIVS
;
A
#
# COMPACT_ATOMS: atom_id res chain seq x y z
N MET A 1 65.06 -4.36 -7.65
CA MET A 1 63.93 -4.72 -8.54
C MET A 1 62.67 -4.08 -7.96
N ARG A 2 61.86 -3.25 -8.60
CA ARG A 2 61.88 -2.42 -9.82
C ARG A 2 60.98 -1.23 -9.45
N TYR A 3 61.48 0.00 -9.58
CA TYR A 3 60.68 1.24 -9.53
C TYR A 3 59.95 1.41 -10.87
N GLY A 4 58.76 2.03 -10.85
CA GLY A 4 58.05 2.39 -12.08
C GLY A 4 56.71 3.08 -11.83
N VAL A 5 56.76 4.35 -11.40
CA VAL A 5 55.64 5.31 -11.51
C VAL A 5 55.54 5.73 -12.97
N VAL A 6 54.37 5.57 -13.59
CA VAL A 6 54.03 6.27 -14.84
C VAL A 6 52.66 6.90 -14.65
N ALA A 7 52.68 8.23 -14.48
CA ALA A 7 51.52 9.10 -14.54
C ALA A 7 51.08 9.23 -16.00
N ALA A 8 49.79 9.01 -16.27
CA ALA A 8 49.16 9.34 -17.54
C ALA A 8 48.06 10.37 -17.28
N LEU A 9 48.37 11.63 -17.61
CA LEU A 9 47.39 12.69 -17.80
C LEU A 9 46.49 12.29 -18.98
N ALA A 10 45.21 12.05 -18.71
CA ALA A 10 44.19 11.91 -19.74
C ALA A 10 43.39 13.23 -19.85
N LEU A 11 43.35 13.72 -21.08
CA LEU A 11 42.70 14.94 -21.56
C LEU A 11 41.30 15.18 -20.98
N VAL A 12 41.09 16.39 -20.47
CA VAL A 12 39.78 16.99 -20.26
C VAL A 12 39.34 17.62 -21.59
N LEU A 13 38.45 16.94 -22.32
CA LEU A 13 37.74 17.51 -23.47
C LEU A 13 36.36 17.98 -23.01
N GLY A 14 36.16 19.30 -23.12
CA GLY A 14 34.94 19.98 -22.74
C GLY A 14 33.74 19.60 -23.60
N THR A 15 32.62 19.40 -22.93
CA THR A 15 31.29 19.51 -23.53
C THR A 15 30.54 20.57 -22.74
N THR A 16 30.55 21.80 -23.24
CA THR A 16 29.60 22.84 -22.80
C THR A 16 28.23 22.49 -23.36
N GLY A 17 27.52 21.60 -22.67
CA GLY A 17 26.11 21.35 -22.91
C GLY A 17 25.31 22.52 -22.33
N CYS A 18 24.73 23.35 -23.18
CA CYS A 18 23.67 24.27 -22.79
C CYS A 18 22.44 23.44 -22.41
N GLY A 19 22.39 22.96 -21.17
CA GLY A 19 21.18 22.41 -20.59
C GLY A 19 20.18 23.55 -20.45
N HIS A 20 19.16 23.56 -21.32
CA HIS A 20 17.92 24.24 -21.00
C HIS A 20 17.38 23.58 -19.73
N THR A 21 17.64 24.21 -18.58
CA THR A 21 16.89 23.94 -17.35
C THR A 21 15.45 24.32 -17.64
N HIS A 22 14.67 23.30 -18.01
CA HIS A 22 13.23 23.40 -18.01
C HIS A 22 12.84 23.54 -16.54
N GLU A 23 12.70 24.78 -16.08
CA GLU A 23 12.04 25.11 -14.81
C GLU A 23 10.56 24.71 -14.97
N GLY A 24 10.32 23.40 -14.85
CA GLY A 24 8.99 22.90 -14.58
C GLY A 24 8.48 23.55 -13.30
N PRO A 25 7.16 23.76 -13.17
CA PRO A 25 6.58 24.34 -11.97
C PRO A 25 7.09 23.56 -10.76
N VAL A 26 7.76 24.26 -9.83
CA VAL A 26 8.16 23.70 -8.55
C VAL A 26 6.87 23.36 -7.82
N VAL A 27 6.49 22.08 -7.82
CA VAL A 27 5.38 21.60 -7.01
C VAL A 27 5.82 21.79 -5.56
N ALA A 28 5.29 22.83 -4.91
CA ALA A 28 5.57 23.09 -3.51
C ALA A 28 5.08 21.90 -2.68
N THR A 29 5.98 21.30 -1.89
CA THR A 29 5.60 20.28 -0.92
C THR A 29 4.59 20.86 0.07
N PRO A 30 3.43 20.21 0.29
CA PRO A 30 2.44 20.70 1.25
C PRO A 30 3.06 20.89 2.64
N ALA A 31 2.81 22.04 3.27
CA ALA A 31 3.39 22.38 4.57
C ALA A 31 3.00 21.38 5.67
N ALA A 32 1.85 20.72 5.54
CA ALA A 32 1.36 19.70 6.46
C ALA A 32 2.33 18.53 6.65
N GLN A 33 3.21 18.25 5.68
CA GLN A 33 4.18 17.14 5.78
C GLN A 33 5.32 17.40 6.78
N PHE A 34 5.56 18.65 7.16
CA PHE A 34 6.63 19.01 8.11
C PHE A 34 6.10 19.16 9.54
N HIS A 35 4.79 19.10 9.73
CA HIS A 35 4.19 19.17 11.06
C HIS A 35 4.27 17.80 11.74
N GLU A 36 4.66 17.81 13.01
CA GLU A 36 4.75 16.61 13.82
C GLU A 36 3.46 16.46 14.65
N TYR A 37 2.59 15.54 14.23
CA TYR A 37 1.32 15.26 14.90
C TYR A 37 1.48 14.19 15.99
N VAL A 38 2.49 13.34 15.87
CA VAL A 38 2.74 12.19 16.76
C VAL A 38 4.09 12.36 17.45
N SER A 39 4.07 12.41 18.79
CA SER A 39 5.27 12.59 19.61
C SER A 39 6.27 11.44 19.49
N ASP A 40 7.54 11.71 19.85
CA ASP A 40 8.57 10.68 19.98
C ASP A 40 8.15 9.51 20.87
N ASP A 41 7.49 9.81 22.00
CA ASP A 41 7.01 8.80 22.95
C ASP A 41 5.94 7.89 22.34
N GLU A 42 4.96 8.46 21.63
CA GLU A 42 3.91 7.68 20.96
C GLU A 42 4.52 6.81 19.84
N ARG A 43 5.50 7.35 19.10
CA ARG A 43 6.26 6.59 18.10
C ARG A 43 7.04 5.44 18.73
N ALA A 44 7.63 5.65 19.91
CA ALA A 44 8.37 4.62 20.65
C ALA A 44 7.43 3.54 21.21
N GLU A 45 6.30 3.93 21.80
CA GLU A 45 5.27 3.02 22.29
C GLU A 45 4.70 2.18 21.15
N GLY A 46 4.34 2.81 20.03
CA GLY A 46 3.81 2.13 18.85
C GLY A 46 4.79 1.09 18.29
N ARG A 47 6.08 1.43 18.15
CA ARG A 47 7.11 0.46 17.74
C ARG A 47 7.25 -0.70 18.73
N ALA A 48 7.25 -0.43 20.03
CA ALA A 48 7.33 -1.47 21.05
C ALA A 48 6.11 -2.41 20.99
N ALA A 49 4.91 -1.86 20.77
CA ALA A 49 3.69 -2.63 20.60
C ALA A 49 3.72 -3.52 19.34
N GLN A 50 4.15 -2.98 18.20
CA GLN A 50 4.31 -3.77 16.96
C GLN A 50 5.33 -4.89 17.15
N ASN A 51 6.46 -4.62 17.80
CA ASN A 51 7.46 -5.66 18.11
C ASN A 51 6.91 -6.74 19.04
N ALA A 52 6.05 -6.38 20.00
CA ALA A 52 5.42 -7.34 20.90
C ALA A 52 4.42 -8.25 20.15
N LEU A 53 3.65 -7.70 19.22
CA LEU A 53 2.75 -8.48 18.36
C LEU A 53 3.52 -9.46 17.47
N LEU A 54 4.72 -9.08 17.03
CA LEU A 54 5.58 -9.90 16.16
C LEU A 54 6.61 -10.74 16.92
N ALA A 55 6.46 -10.91 18.24
CA ALA A 55 7.46 -11.55 19.09
C ALA A 55 7.71 -13.03 18.71
N ASP A 56 6.72 -13.71 18.12
CA ASP A 56 6.86 -15.08 17.62
C ASP A 56 7.45 -15.17 16.19
N GLY A 57 7.78 -14.02 15.60
CA GLY A 57 8.31 -13.91 14.24
C GLY A 57 7.24 -13.98 13.15
N SER A 58 5.95 -14.01 13.49
CA SER A 58 4.83 -14.02 12.57
C SER A 58 3.84 -12.88 12.82
N ALA A 59 3.05 -12.56 11.80
CA ALA A 59 1.95 -11.61 11.91
C ALA A 59 0.67 -12.36 11.58
N SER A 60 -0.16 -12.63 12.58
CA SER A 60 -1.49 -13.19 12.38
C SER A 60 -2.48 -12.10 11.96
N ARG A 61 -3.67 -12.55 11.54
CA ARG A 61 -4.79 -11.63 11.28
C ARG A 61 -5.17 -10.84 12.53
N GLY A 62 -5.12 -11.49 13.70
CA GLY A 62 -5.41 -10.85 14.99
C GLY A 62 -4.40 -9.75 15.31
N ASP A 63 -3.12 -9.97 15.02
CA ASP A 63 -2.07 -8.97 15.25
C ASP A 63 -2.29 -7.72 14.39
N TYR A 64 -2.66 -7.90 13.12
CA TYR A 64 -3.03 -6.77 12.25
C TYR A 64 -4.24 -6.02 12.85
N GLU A 65 -5.32 -6.75 13.21
CA GLU A 65 -6.53 -6.13 13.76
C GLU A 65 -6.26 -5.39 15.09
N ASP A 66 -5.38 -5.90 15.94
CA ASP A 66 -4.92 -5.26 17.18
C ASP A 66 -4.06 -4.02 16.90
N ALA A 67 -3.17 -4.08 15.92
CA ALA A 67 -2.40 -2.92 15.45
C ALA A 67 -3.33 -1.80 14.94
N VAL A 68 -4.37 -2.14 14.18
CA VAL A 68 -5.38 -1.18 13.70
C VAL A 68 -6.22 -0.61 14.85
N ALA A 69 -6.48 -1.40 15.90
CA ALA A 69 -7.13 -0.89 17.10
C ALA A 69 -6.28 0.16 17.83
N ARG A 70 -4.95 0.05 17.78
CA ARG A 70 -4.00 1.06 18.31
C ARG A 70 -3.95 2.30 17.42
N LEU A 71 -3.91 2.14 16.09
CA LEU A 71 -4.05 3.23 15.14
C LEU A 71 -5.30 4.08 15.44
N ARG A 72 -6.46 3.44 15.66
CA ARG A 72 -7.70 4.15 16.03
C ARG A 72 -7.53 5.01 17.29
N LYS A 73 -6.80 4.52 18.30
CA LYS A 73 -6.55 5.27 19.54
C LYS A 73 -5.62 6.45 19.32
N CYS A 74 -4.60 6.31 18.48
CA CYS A 74 -3.70 7.41 18.10
C CYS A 74 -4.49 8.53 17.39
N LEU A 75 -5.29 8.17 16.37
CA LEU A 75 -6.09 9.12 15.59
C LEU A 75 -7.11 9.89 16.47
N ALA A 76 -7.73 9.20 17.43
CA ALA A 76 -8.72 9.80 18.32
C ALA A 76 -8.16 10.93 19.20
N ARG A 77 -6.84 11.02 19.38
CA ARG A 77 -6.21 12.12 20.14
C ARG A 77 -6.16 13.44 19.37
N GLY A 78 -6.24 13.39 18.04
CA GLY A 78 -6.32 14.54 17.16
C GLY A 78 -7.73 14.75 16.58
N ASP A 79 -8.75 14.16 17.19
CA ASP A 79 -10.13 14.14 16.68
C ASP A 79 -10.25 13.59 15.24
N VAL A 80 -9.26 12.81 14.79
CA VAL A 80 -9.29 12.13 13.49
C VAL A 80 -10.00 10.78 13.66
N ARG A 81 -10.99 10.53 12.80
CA ARG A 81 -11.77 9.29 12.82
C ARG A 81 -11.19 8.28 11.84
N LEU A 82 -10.96 7.06 12.31
CA LEU A 82 -10.66 5.92 11.45
C LEU A 82 -11.94 5.36 10.82
N VAL A 83 -12.04 5.40 9.50
CA VAL A 83 -13.04 4.67 8.71
C VAL A 83 -12.39 3.40 8.18
N SER A 84 -12.82 2.26 8.72
CA SER A 84 -12.35 0.95 8.24
C SER A 84 -13.44 0.27 7.42
N HIS A 85 -13.09 -0.12 6.20
CA HIS A 85 -13.92 -0.97 5.37
C HIS A 85 -13.54 -2.46 5.51
N GLY A 86 -12.76 -2.82 6.53
CA GLY A 86 -12.28 -4.19 6.74
C GLY A 86 -11.23 -4.63 5.72
N TRP A 87 -11.09 -5.94 5.54
CA TRP A 87 -10.09 -6.53 4.66
C TRP A 87 -10.37 -6.24 3.18
N ASN A 88 -9.31 -5.95 2.43
CA ASN A 88 -9.35 -5.75 1.00
C ASN A 88 -9.77 -7.06 0.31
N PRO A 89 -10.93 -7.10 -0.38
CA PRO A 89 -11.48 -8.33 -0.93
C PRO A 89 -10.70 -8.87 -2.15
N VAL A 90 -9.76 -8.10 -2.70
CA VAL A 90 -8.97 -8.48 -3.88
C VAL A 90 -7.74 -9.31 -3.48
N ASN A 91 -7.10 -9.00 -2.34
CA ASN A 91 -5.87 -9.68 -1.94
C ASN A 91 -5.87 -10.24 -0.51
N HIS A 92 -6.79 -9.81 0.37
CA HIS A 92 -6.83 -10.19 1.78
C HIS A 92 -5.49 -9.97 2.54
N GLN A 93 -4.61 -9.10 2.03
CA GLN A 93 -3.29 -8.82 2.61
C GLN A 93 -3.28 -7.52 3.43
N ASN A 94 -4.20 -6.60 3.14
CA ASN A 94 -4.33 -5.35 3.89
C ASN A 94 -5.78 -5.03 4.21
N MET A 95 -5.95 -4.10 5.14
CA MET A 95 -7.25 -3.50 5.45
C MET A 95 -7.42 -2.18 4.69
N SER A 96 -8.63 -1.91 4.23
CA SER A 96 -8.98 -0.62 3.63
C SER A 96 -9.30 0.39 4.73
N LEU A 97 -8.35 1.28 4.99
CA LEU A 97 -8.38 2.27 6.06
C LEU A 97 -8.39 3.68 5.48
N TRP A 98 -9.24 4.55 6.04
CA TRP A 98 -9.36 5.96 5.68
C TRP A 98 -9.43 6.82 6.93
N TYR A 99 -9.03 8.08 6.79
CA TYR A 99 -8.95 9.05 7.87
C TYR A 99 -9.85 10.23 7.54
N GLU A 100 -10.66 10.66 8.50
CA GLU A 100 -11.61 11.75 8.30
C GLU A 100 -11.65 12.67 9.53
N ASN A 101 -11.61 13.98 9.29
CA ASN A 101 -11.99 15.01 10.26
C ASN A 101 -12.58 16.20 9.48
N PRO A 102 -13.88 16.53 9.62
CA PRO A 102 -14.52 17.58 8.84
C PRO A 102 -14.07 19.00 9.21
N SER A 103 -13.35 19.17 10.31
CA SER A 103 -12.85 20.46 10.78
C SER A 103 -11.37 20.70 10.46
N MET A 104 -10.74 19.75 9.77
CA MET A 104 -9.30 19.76 9.46
C MET A 104 -9.10 19.67 7.93
N PRO A 105 -8.13 20.38 7.34
CA PRO A 105 -7.75 20.22 5.95
C PRO A 105 -7.40 18.76 5.60
N GLU A 106 -7.74 18.30 4.39
CA GLU A 106 -7.54 16.89 4.00
C GLU A 106 -6.08 16.45 4.04
N ASP A 107 -5.14 17.34 3.69
CA ASP A 107 -3.70 17.07 3.72
C ASP A 107 -3.17 16.96 5.16
N GLU A 108 -3.73 17.73 6.08
CA GLU A 108 -3.45 17.64 7.51
C GLU A 108 -4.02 16.32 8.11
N VAL A 109 -5.25 15.94 7.75
CA VAL A 109 -5.84 14.65 8.14
C VAL A 109 -4.99 13.48 7.63
N ALA A 110 -4.56 13.54 6.37
CA ALA A 110 -3.71 12.51 5.78
C ALA A 110 -2.34 12.44 6.49
N ALA A 111 -1.69 13.57 6.74
CA ALA A 111 -0.39 13.60 7.42
C ALA A 111 -0.47 13.07 8.87
N TYR A 112 -1.52 13.43 9.62
CA TYR A 112 -1.78 12.87 10.96
C TYR A 112 -1.99 11.36 10.85
N GLY A 113 -2.84 10.95 9.91
CA GLY A 113 -3.13 9.57 9.53
C GLY A 113 -1.88 8.72 9.32
N ASP A 114 -1.01 9.18 8.43
CA ASP A 114 0.22 8.51 8.04
C ASP A 114 1.20 8.36 9.22
N GLN A 115 1.32 9.39 10.06
CA GLN A 115 2.19 9.31 11.25
C GLN A 115 1.66 8.29 12.26
N CYS A 116 0.35 8.26 12.52
CA CYS A 116 -0.25 7.24 13.38
C CYS A 116 -0.14 5.83 12.76
N HIS A 117 -0.35 5.69 11.44
CA HIS A 117 -0.21 4.40 10.73
C HIS A 117 1.21 3.88 10.84
N ALA A 118 2.21 4.73 10.56
CA ALA A 118 3.62 4.39 10.68
C ALA A 118 3.97 3.96 12.11
N ALA A 119 3.44 4.66 13.12
CA ALA A 119 3.70 4.35 14.52
C ALA A 119 3.10 3.00 14.95
N HIS A 120 1.93 2.61 14.44
CA HIS A 120 1.15 1.52 15.03
C HIS A 120 0.86 0.31 14.14
N VAL A 121 0.94 0.42 12.81
CA VAL A 121 0.44 -0.64 11.89
C VAL A 121 1.48 -1.10 10.87
N VAL A 122 2.33 -0.21 10.37
CA VAL A 122 3.08 -0.46 9.12
C VAL A 122 3.95 -1.72 9.16
N THR A 123 4.59 -2.03 10.29
CA THR A 123 5.48 -3.19 10.42
C THR A 123 4.69 -4.49 10.48
N VAL A 124 3.57 -4.51 11.22
CA VAL A 124 2.68 -5.67 11.29
C VAL A 124 2.04 -5.94 9.93
N GLU A 125 1.59 -4.88 9.24
CA GLU A 125 1.02 -4.97 7.90
C GLU A 125 2.02 -5.55 6.88
N GLN A 126 3.25 -5.04 6.84
CA GLN A 126 4.31 -5.55 5.97
C GLN A 126 4.58 -7.04 6.26
N ARG A 127 4.74 -7.39 7.54
CA ARG A 127 5.00 -8.77 7.95
C ARG A 127 3.85 -9.72 7.60
N TYR A 128 2.61 -9.26 7.76
CA TYR A 128 1.43 -10.02 7.38
C TYR A 128 1.40 -10.28 5.87
N ALA A 129 1.62 -9.25 5.06
CA ALA A 129 1.66 -9.37 3.59
C ALA A 129 2.77 -10.29 3.09
N GLU A 130 3.95 -10.27 3.72
CA GLU A 130 5.07 -11.18 3.40
C GLU A 130 4.72 -12.66 3.65
N GLN A 131 3.97 -12.94 4.71
CA GLN A 131 3.69 -14.30 5.18
C GLN A 131 2.41 -14.89 4.62
N HIS A 132 1.50 -14.04 4.13
CA HIS A 132 0.18 -14.44 3.64
C HIS A 132 0.10 -14.18 2.14
N PRO A 133 0.07 -15.22 1.29
CA PRO A 133 -0.11 -15.05 -0.14
C PRO A 133 -1.42 -14.30 -0.46
N PRO A 134 -1.44 -13.45 -1.51
CA PRO A 134 -2.64 -12.73 -1.89
C PRO A 134 -3.76 -13.69 -2.29
N ARG A 135 -4.94 -13.52 -1.71
CA ARG A 135 -6.14 -14.30 -2.06
C ARG A 135 -7.35 -13.39 -2.18
N MET A 136 -8.12 -13.56 -3.25
CA MET A 136 -9.40 -12.88 -3.38
C MET A 136 -10.41 -13.50 -2.41
N SER A 137 -11.37 -12.69 -1.96
CA SER A 137 -12.55 -13.20 -1.28
C SER A 137 -13.28 -14.20 -2.19
N GLY A 138 -13.79 -15.30 -1.62
CA GLY A 138 -14.48 -16.34 -2.41
C GLY A 138 -15.64 -15.78 -3.23
N ALA A 139 -16.44 -14.88 -2.65
CA ALA A 139 -17.55 -14.22 -3.34
C ALA A 139 -17.08 -13.39 -4.55
N LEU A 140 -15.98 -12.63 -4.40
CA LEU A 140 -15.43 -11.84 -5.49
C LEU A 140 -14.84 -12.72 -6.58
N LEU A 141 -14.12 -13.79 -6.22
CA LEU A 141 -13.57 -14.74 -7.17
C LEU A 141 -14.68 -15.40 -8.00
N THR A 142 -15.77 -15.83 -7.35
CA THR A 142 -16.94 -16.41 -8.01
C THR A 142 -17.57 -15.42 -8.99
N GLU A 143 -17.80 -14.17 -8.59
CA GLU A 143 -18.38 -13.14 -9.45
C GLU A 143 -17.45 -12.81 -10.65
N ALA A 144 -16.14 -12.70 -10.41
CA ALA A 144 -15.16 -12.44 -11.46
C ALA A 144 -15.11 -13.59 -12.47
N ARG A 145 -15.12 -14.85 -12.01
CA ARG A 145 -15.15 -16.03 -12.88
C ARG A 145 -16.43 -16.12 -13.69
N ALA A 146 -17.59 -15.81 -13.09
CA ALA A 146 -18.86 -15.78 -13.81
C ALA A 146 -18.84 -14.73 -14.93
N CYS A 147 -18.30 -13.53 -14.66
CA CYS A 147 -18.13 -12.48 -15.66
C CYS A 147 -17.19 -12.91 -16.80
N LEU A 148 -16.04 -13.52 -16.48
CA LEU A 148 -15.09 -14.01 -17.48
C LEU A 148 -15.68 -15.13 -18.33
N SER A 149 -16.38 -16.08 -17.71
CA SER A 149 -17.09 -17.15 -18.42
C SER A 149 -18.14 -16.59 -19.38
N GLY A 150 -18.86 -15.54 -18.99
CA GLY A 150 -19.82 -14.84 -19.86
C GLY A 150 -19.17 -14.18 -21.09
N ARG A 151 -17.85 -13.97 -21.08
CA ARG A 151 -17.04 -13.48 -22.21
C ARG A 151 -16.36 -14.59 -23.00
N GLY A 152 -16.67 -15.86 -22.71
CA GLY A 152 -15.99 -17.01 -23.30
C GLY A 152 -14.55 -17.18 -22.82
N ILE A 153 -14.19 -16.61 -21.66
CA ILE A 153 -12.85 -16.76 -21.05
C ILE A 153 -12.95 -17.83 -19.96
N THR A 154 -12.33 -18.97 -20.23
CA THR A 154 -12.19 -20.02 -19.22
C THR A 154 -11.02 -19.69 -18.31
N THR A 155 -11.23 -19.81 -17.00
CA THR A 155 -10.14 -19.74 -16.00
C THR A 155 -10.08 -21.08 -15.28
N ALA A 156 -8.88 -21.54 -14.97
CA ALA A 156 -8.62 -22.76 -14.23
C ALA A 156 -7.97 -22.40 -12.87
N GLY A 157 -7.67 -23.42 -12.06
CA GLY A 157 -6.92 -23.23 -10.80
C GLY A 157 -7.80 -22.98 -9.58
N GLY A 158 -7.21 -23.19 -8.40
CA GLY A 158 -7.90 -23.16 -7.11
C GLY A 158 -7.44 -22.04 -6.18
N ASP A 159 -6.26 -21.44 -6.42
CA ASP A 159 -5.58 -20.65 -5.38
C ASP A 159 -6.19 -19.25 -5.24
N GLY A 160 -6.95 -18.80 -6.25
CA GLY A 160 -7.96 -17.74 -6.14
C GLY A 160 -7.38 -16.34 -6.01
N SER A 161 -6.15 -16.12 -6.50
CA SER A 161 -5.49 -14.82 -6.49
C SER A 161 -5.75 -14.04 -7.80
N LEU A 162 -5.66 -12.71 -7.75
CA LEU A 162 -5.75 -11.88 -8.97
C LEU A 162 -4.63 -12.22 -10.00
N PRO A 163 -3.34 -12.38 -9.62
CA PRO A 163 -2.29 -12.76 -10.57
C PRO A 163 -2.54 -14.12 -11.23
N GLU A 164 -3.03 -15.12 -10.48
CA GLU A 164 -3.39 -16.43 -11.04
C GLU A 164 -4.58 -16.31 -11.99
N LEU A 165 -5.59 -15.50 -11.65
CA LEU A 165 -6.74 -15.27 -12.51
C LEU A 165 -6.32 -14.61 -13.85
N VAL A 166 -5.37 -13.66 -13.81
CA VAL A 166 -4.76 -13.07 -15.01
C VAL A 166 -3.98 -14.11 -15.81
N HIS A 167 -3.14 -14.92 -15.14
CA HIS A 167 -2.33 -15.94 -15.78
C HIS A 167 -3.20 -16.98 -16.51
N THR A 168 -4.23 -17.49 -15.84
CA THR A 168 -5.10 -18.54 -16.36
C THR A 168 -6.08 -18.04 -17.43
N ALA A 169 -6.47 -16.77 -17.39
CA ALA A 169 -7.25 -16.14 -18.46
C ALA A 169 -6.44 -15.93 -19.76
N GLY A 170 -5.10 -15.89 -19.64
CA GLY A 170 -4.18 -15.62 -20.74
C GLY A 170 -3.66 -14.17 -20.74
N PRO A 171 -2.43 -13.94 -21.24
CA PRO A 171 -1.71 -12.67 -21.11
C PRO A 171 -2.45 -11.47 -21.73
N ASP A 172 -3.15 -11.69 -22.85
CA ASP A 172 -3.91 -10.65 -23.56
C ASP A 172 -5.25 -10.31 -22.88
N ARG A 173 -5.64 -11.05 -21.85
CA ARG A 173 -6.93 -10.90 -21.15
C ARG A 173 -6.82 -10.17 -19.83
N LYS A 174 -5.64 -9.62 -19.48
CA LYS A 174 -5.45 -8.82 -18.24
C LYS A 174 -6.55 -7.76 -18.08
N ARG A 175 -6.87 -7.02 -19.14
CA ARG A 175 -7.92 -5.98 -19.09
C ARG A 175 -9.30 -6.56 -18.76
N ASP A 176 -9.68 -7.69 -19.38
CA ASP A 176 -10.96 -8.36 -19.10
C ASP A 176 -11.05 -8.81 -17.64
N VAL A 177 -9.95 -9.35 -17.10
CA VAL A 177 -9.86 -9.80 -15.70
C VAL A 177 -10.03 -8.61 -14.76
N PHE A 178 -9.28 -7.53 -14.96
CA PHE A 178 -9.39 -6.34 -14.13
C PHE A 178 -10.80 -5.73 -14.19
N GLU A 179 -11.42 -5.69 -15.37
CA GLU A 179 -12.79 -5.18 -15.52
C GLU A 179 -13.82 -6.07 -14.79
N CYS A 180 -13.73 -7.39 -14.94
CA CYS A 180 -14.62 -8.33 -14.25
C CYS A 180 -14.45 -8.27 -12.73
N VAL A 181 -13.21 -8.15 -12.23
CA VAL A 181 -12.94 -7.97 -10.80
C VAL A 181 -13.49 -6.63 -10.33
N SER A 182 -13.24 -5.53 -11.05
CA SER A 182 -13.72 -4.20 -10.67
C SER A 182 -15.25 -4.14 -10.62
N LYS A 183 -15.93 -4.73 -11.61
CA LYS A 183 -17.40 -4.89 -11.61
C LYS A 183 -17.87 -5.73 -10.43
N GLY A 184 -17.18 -6.83 -10.13
CA GLY A 184 -17.50 -7.68 -8.98
C GLY A 184 -17.34 -6.95 -7.66
N VAL A 185 -16.28 -6.14 -7.49
CA VAL A 185 -16.10 -5.35 -6.27
C VAL A 185 -17.19 -4.29 -6.16
N ALA A 186 -17.50 -3.55 -7.23
CA ALA A 186 -18.58 -2.55 -7.23
C ALA A 186 -19.95 -3.15 -6.89
N LYS A 187 -20.22 -4.37 -7.35
CA LYS A 187 -21.47 -5.09 -7.07
C LYS A 187 -21.56 -5.59 -5.63
N LEU A 188 -20.49 -6.21 -5.12
CA LEU A 188 -20.48 -6.88 -3.82
C LEU A 188 -20.13 -5.95 -2.65
N TYR A 189 -19.42 -4.86 -2.93
CA TYR A 189 -18.89 -3.92 -1.95
C TYR A 189 -19.14 -2.46 -2.37
N PRO A 190 -20.41 -2.04 -2.60
CA PRO A 190 -20.75 -0.74 -3.21
C PRO A 190 -20.31 0.48 -2.38
N ASN A 191 -20.06 0.30 -1.08
CA ASN A 191 -19.67 1.38 -0.15
C ASN A 191 -18.19 1.35 0.22
N LYS A 192 -17.34 0.66 -0.56
CA LYS A 192 -15.90 0.61 -0.33
C LYS A 192 -15.17 1.28 -1.49
N PRO A 193 -14.38 2.33 -1.27
CA PRO A 193 -13.46 2.81 -2.30
C PRO A 193 -12.36 1.76 -2.48
N PHE A 194 -12.16 1.29 -3.71
CA PHE A 194 -11.14 0.30 -4.04
C PHE A 194 -10.41 0.70 -5.31
N ILE A 195 -9.13 0.36 -5.37
CA ILE A 195 -8.30 0.44 -6.57
C ILE A 195 -7.86 -0.98 -6.89
N VAL A 196 -8.15 -1.45 -8.11
CA VAL A 196 -7.60 -2.71 -8.61
C VAL A 196 -6.29 -2.36 -9.33
N SER A 197 -5.16 -2.60 -8.67
CA SER A 197 -3.80 -2.35 -9.18
C SER A 197 -3.05 -3.64 -9.45
#